data_AF-A0A7U9S6Y6-F1
#
_entry.id   AF-A0A7U9S6Y6-F1
#
_cell.length_a   1.000
_cell.length_b   1.000
_cell.length_c   1.000
_cell.angle_alpha   90.00
_cell.angle_beta   90.00
_cell.angle_gamma   90.00
#
_symmetry.space_group_name_H-M   'P 1'
#
loop_
_entity.id
_entity.type
_entity.pdbx_description
1 polymer ?
#
loop_
_entity_poly.entity_id
_entity_poly.type
_entity_poly.pdbx_seq_one_letter_code
_entity_poly.pdbx_strand_id
1 'polypeptide(L)'
;MVLKAAPLPEDIVKLGVKGLNQIWRDAKLRGVGMKRTKTLVFAAGHSIGSKEAPEALRIELKNLLNDKDVYTAKLEELLLSIEEKLKEFPYIDKLMAFQAIGLVTVSGFIAEVGGIGRFDNPKQVQNWWGMRLWGTIPTSIREKVGSATVGGNA
;
A
#
# COMPACT_ATOMS: atom_id res chain seq x y z
N MET A 1 -3.68 17.39 1.77
CA MET A 1 -4.23 18.64 2.33
C MET A 1 -3.38 19.85 2.00
N VAL A 2 -2.14 19.97 2.47
CA VAL A 2 -1.27 21.11 2.09
C VAL A 2 -1.09 21.20 0.58
N LEU A 3 -0.76 20.10 -0.09
CA LEU A 3 -0.57 20.07 -1.54
C LEU A 3 -1.85 20.44 -2.34
N LYS A 4 -3.04 20.30 -1.74
CA LYS A 4 -4.32 20.73 -2.35
C LYS A 4 -4.55 22.24 -2.20
N ALA A 5 -4.06 22.85 -1.13
CA ALA A 5 -4.28 24.26 -0.80
C ALA A 5 -3.13 25.19 -1.24
N ALA A 6 -1.89 24.70 -1.16
CA ALA A 6 -0.66 25.39 -1.53
C ALA A 6 0.24 24.40 -2.31
N PRO A 7 -0.04 24.18 -3.60
CA PRO A 7 0.66 23.20 -4.42
C PRO A 7 2.11 23.58 -4.71
N LEU A 8 2.43 24.88 -4.80
CA LEU A 8 3.77 25.36 -5.16
C LEU A 8 4.52 25.91 -3.94
N PRO A 9 5.88 25.87 -3.96
CA PRO A 9 6.70 26.47 -2.90
C PRO A 9 6.38 27.94 -2.66
N GLU A 10 6.12 28.70 -3.72
CA GLU A 10 5.74 30.12 -3.62
C GLU A 10 4.42 30.33 -2.86
N ASP A 11 3.47 29.40 -3.00
CA ASP A 11 2.22 29.46 -2.25
C ASP A 11 2.48 29.22 -0.77
N ILE A 12 3.32 28.25 -0.45
CA ILE A 12 3.68 27.93 0.95
C ILE A 12 4.35 29.14 1.61
N VAL A 13 5.22 29.84 0.88
CA VAL A 13 5.87 31.08 1.37
C VAL A 13 4.83 32.19 1.58
N LYS A 14 3.92 32.42 0.61
CA LYS A 14 2.84 33.41 0.73
C LYS A 14 1.89 33.12 1.88
N LEU A 15 1.58 31.85 2.10
CA LEU A 15 0.64 31.38 3.14
C LEU A 15 1.26 31.48 4.53
N GLY A 16 2.59 31.32 4.60
CA GLY A 16 3.38 31.53 5.80
C GLY A 16 3.10 30.53 6.91
N VAL A 17 3.83 30.69 8.03
CA VAL A 17 3.82 29.71 9.12
C VAL A 17 2.45 29.63 9.81
N LYS A 18 1.76 30.76 9.97
CA LYS A 18 0.46 30.79 10.66
C LYS A 18 -0.63 30.10 9.83
N GLY A 19 -0.74 30.43 8.54
CA GLY A 19 -1.77 29.83 7.69
C GLY A 19 -1.53 28.33 7.46
N LEU A 20 -0.27 27.91 7.30
CA LEU A 20 0.06 26.49 7.11
C LEU A 20 -0.27 25.67 8.37
N ASN A 21 -0.03 26.24 9.55
CA ASN A 21 -0.42 25.60 10.82
C ASN A 21 -1.95 25.51 10.97
N GLN A 22 -2.69 26.48 10.43
CA GLN A 22 -4.15 26.42 10.40
C GLN A 22 -4.65 25.27 9.53
N ILE A 23 -4.11 25.13 8.30
CA ILE A 23 -4.45 24.01 7.40
C ILE A 23 -4.22 22.65 8.07
N TRP A 24 -3.13 22.51 8.84
CA TRP A 24 -2.85 21.28 9.59
C TRP A 24 -3.79 21.04 10.77
N ARG A 25 -4.24 22.09 11.44
CA ARG A 25 -5.24 21.99 12.52
C ARG A 25 -6.61 21.61 11.98
N ASP A 26 -7.02 22.22 10.88
CA ASP A 26 -8.28 21.90 10.19
C ASP A 26 -8.26 20.46 9.67
N ALA A 27 -7.09 19.99 9.23
CA ALA A 27 -6.80 18.59 8.88
C ALA A 27 -6.80 17.61 10.05
N LYS A 28 -6.88 18.07 11.30
CA LYS A 28 -6.72 17.27 12.53
C LYS A 28 -5.44 16.41 12.51
N LEU A 29 -4.37 16.94 11.92
CA LEU A 29 -3.16 16.18 11.64
C LEU A 29 -2.31 16.05 12.93
N ARG A 30 -2.00 14.82 13.34
CA ARG A 30 -1.26 14.55 14.58
C ARG A 30 0.25 14.70 14.38
N GLY A 31 0.97 15.14 15.41
CA GLY A 31 2.45 15.24 15.38
C GLY A 31 2.99 16.37 14.48
N VAL A 32 2.15 17.29 14.05
CA VAL A 32 2.55 18.52 13.36
C VAL A 32 2.30 19.72 14.24
N GLY A 33 3.32 20.58 14.35
CA GLY A 33 3.28 21.78 15.17
C GLY A 33 4.24 22.83 14.64
N MET A 34 4.30 23.95 15.34
CA MET A 34 4.95 25.19 14.88
C MET A 34 6.39 24.99 14.38
N LYS A 35 7.16 24.08 15.00
CA LYS A 35 8.53 23.75 14.58
C LYS A 35 8.57 23.21 13.14
N ARG A 36 7.72 22.23 12.81
CA ARG A 36 7.64 21.64 11.46
C ARG A 36 7.10 22.64 10.44
N THR A 37 6.17 23.49 10.84
CA THR A 37 5.61 24.52 9.97
C THR A 37 6.67 25.54 9.57
N LYS A 38 7.50 25.98 10.53
CA LYS A 38 8.66 26.85 10.26
C LYS A 38 9.66 26.19 9.33
N THR A 39 10.00 24.92 9.56
CA THR A 39 10.91 24.17 8.69
C THR A 39 10.39 24.09 7.25
N LEU A 40 9.09 23.81 7.08
CA LEU A 40 8.50 23.70 5.74
C LEU A 40 8.47 25.03 4.99
N VAL A 41 8.09 26.13 5.65
CA VAL A 41 8.12 27.47 5.03
C VAL A 41 9.55 27.88 4.69
N PHE A 42 10.52 27.60 5.58
CA PHE A 42 11.93 27.86 5.31
C PHE A 42 12.45 27.07 4.09
N ALA A 43 12.13 25.77 4.02
CA ALA A 43 12.51 24.92 2.88
C ALA A 43 11.86 25.38 1.57
N ALA A 44 10.59 25.81 1.62
CA ALA A 44 9.89 26.36 0.45
C ALA A 44 10.54 27.66 -0.05
N GLY A 45 11.00 28.52 0.86
CA GLY A 45 11.71 29.76 0.51
C GLY A 45 13.08 29.54 -0.14
N HIS A 46 13.74 28.40 0.15
CA HIS A 46 15.02 28.02 -0.43
C HIS A 46 14.88 26.92 -1.50
N SER A 47 13.67 26.74 -2.05
CA SER A 47 13.41 25.71 -3.05
C SER A 47 14.12 26.05 -4.37
N ILE A 48 14.84 25.06 -4.90
CA ILE A 48 15.42 25.08 -6.26
C ILE A 48 14.46 24.50 -7.32
N GLY A 49 13.19 24.29 -6.96
CA GLY A 49 12.18 23.74 -7.87
C GLY A 49 11.94 24.63 -9.09
N SER A 50 11.53 24.01 -10.20
CA SER A 50 11.23 24.74 -11.43
C SER A 50 10.10 25.74 -11.20
N LYS A 51 10.31 26.98 -11.66
CA LYS A 51 9.33 28.07 -11.64
C LYS A 51 8.68 28.27 -13.01
N GLU A 52 8.94 27.37 -13.95
CA GLU A 52 8.40 27.42 -15.30
C GLU A 52 6.91 27.04 -15.28
N ALA A 53 6.11 27.77 -16.06
CA ALA A 53 4.69 27.51 -16.27
C ALA A 53 3.90 27.16 -14.98
N PRO A 54 3.89 28.02 -13.95
CA PRO A 54 3.27 27.72 -12.65
C PRO A 54 1.78 27.40 -12.77
N GLU A 55 1.07 28.04 -13.70
CA GLU A 55 -0.35 27.77 -13.95
C GLU A 55 -0.60 26.38 -14.52
N ALA A 56 0.24 25.91 -15.47
CA ALA A 56 0.14 24.57 -16.01
C ALA A 56 0.41 23.51 -14.92
N LEU A 57 1.44 23.74 -14.10
CA LEU A 57 1.80 22.85 -12.99
C LEU A 57 0.69 22.75 -11.94
N ARG A 58 -0.01 23.85 -11.63
CA ARG A 58 -1.17 23.85 -10.73
C ARG A 58 -2.31 22.98 -11.28
N ILE A 59 -2.60 23.10 -12.57
CA ILE A 59 -3.65 22.32 -13.23
C ILE A 59 -3.28 20.83 -13.21
N GLU A 60 -2.03 20.51 -13.55
CA GLU A 60 -1.53 19.13 -13.54
C GLU A 60 -1.60 18.51 -12.14
N LEU A 61 -1.07 19.18 -11.11
CA LEU A 61 -1.13 18.71 -9.73
C LEU A 61 -2.57 18.53 -9.25
N LYS A 62 -3.49 19.43 -9.65
CA LYS A 62 -4.91 19.29 -9.32
C LYS A 62 -5.51 18.03 -9.96
N ASN A 63 -5.22 17.77 -11.23
CA ASN A 63 -5.72 16.59 -11.94
C ASN A 63 -5.16 15.30 -11.30
N LEU A 64 -3.86 15.24 -11.04
CA LEU A 64 -3.23 14.08 -10.39
C LEU A 64 -3.81 13.81 -9.00
N LEU A 65 -4.09 14.86 -8.22
CA LEU A 65 -4.70 14.71 -6.90
C LEU A 65 -6.15 14.23 -6.99
N ASN A 66 -6.92 14.69 -7.98
CA ASN A 66 -8.28 14.22 -8.23
C ASN A 66 -8.29 12.75 -8.64
N ASP A 67 -7.41 12.36 -9.58
CA ASP A 67 -7.28 10.98 -10.04
C ASP A 67 -6.92 10.07 -8.86
N LYS A 68 -5.96 10.48 -8.02
CA LYS A 68 -5.61 9.75 -6.81
C LYS A 68 -6.83 9.54 -5.90
N ASP A 69 -7.65 10.57 -5.69
CA ASP A 69 -8.86 10.44 -4.86
C ASP A 69 -9.86 9.46 -5.48
N VAL A 70 -10.08 9.52 -6.80
CA VAL A 70 -10.95 8.58 -7.52
C VAL A 70 -10.46 7.14 -7.38
N TYR A 71 -9.16 6.90 -7.59
CA TYR A 71 -8.59 5.56 -7.43
C TYR A 71 -8.65 5.07 -5.98
N THR A 72 -8.50 5.97 -5.00
CA THR A 72 -8.62 5.59 -3.59
C THR A 72 -10.05 5.13 -3.27
N ALA A 73 -11.06 5.87 -3.73
CA ALA A 73 -12.47 5.49 -3.54
C ALA A 73 -12.81 4.15 -4.21
N LYS A 74 -12.35 3.95 -5.45
CA LYS A 74 -12.51 2.67 -6.16
C LYS A 74 -11.86 1.51 -5.41
N LEU A 75 -10.69 1.74 -4.82
CA LEU A 75 -9.98 0.71 -4.05
C LEU A 75 -10.77 0.35 -2.79
N GLU A 76 -11.30 1.33 -2.07
CA GLU A 76 -12.15 1.11 -0.90
C GLU A 76 -13.42 0.31 -1.25
N GLU A 77 -14.10 0.66 -2.35
CA GLU A 77 -15.27 -0.06 -2.85
C GLU A 77 -14.94 -1.53 -3.21
N LEU A 78 -13.81 -1.75 -3.88
CA LEU A 78 -13.34 -3.09 -4.21
C LEU A 78 -13.01 -3.91 -2.96
N LEU A 79 -12.38 -3.31 -1.95
CA LEU A 79 -12.08 -3.99 -0.69
C LEU A 79 -13.36 -4.40 0.04
N LEU A 80 -14.38 -3.54 0.07
CA LEU A 80 -15.69 -3.88 0.65
C LEU A 80 -16.34 -5.05 -0.10
N SER A 81 -16.31 -5.01 -1.43
CA SER A 81 -16.84 -6.10 -2.27
C SER A 81 -16.11 -7.44 -2.02
N ILE A 82 -14.78 -7.38 -1.84
CA ILE A 82 -13.97 -8.55 -1.48
C ILE A 82 -14.35 -9.06 -0.10
N GLU A 83 -14.53 -8.18 0.88
CA GLU A 83 -14.93 -8.58 2.24
C GLU A 83 -16.27 -9.31 2.25
N GLU A 84 -17.26 -8.79 1.52
CA GLU A 84 -18.57 -9.44 1.37
C GLU A 84 -18.45 -10.83 0.75
N LYS A 85 -17.65 -10.97 -0.30
CA LYS A 85 -17.39 -12.27 -0.94
C LYS A 85 -16.65 -13.24 -0.03
N LEU A 86 -15.72 -12.74 0.79
CA LEU A 86 -15.01 -13.59 1.73
C LEU A 86 -15.92 -14.11 2.85
N LYS A 87 -16.93 -13.35 3.28
CA LYS A 87 -17.91 -13.82 4.30
C LYS A 87 -18.72 -15.05 3.84
N GLU A 88 -18.80 -15.33 2.55
CA GLU A 88 -19.44 -16.55 2.03
C GLU A 88 -18.66 -17.83 2.40
N PHE A 89 -17.38 -17.73 2.76
CA PHE A 89 -16.55 -18.89 3.10
C PHE A 89 -16.58 -19.21 4.61
N PRO A 90 -16.80 -20.47 5.01
CA PRO A 90 -17.09 -20.85 6.40
C PRO A 90 -15.91 -20.72 7.38
N TYR A 91 -14.69 -20.48 6.89
CA TYR A 91 -13.47 -20.40 7.70
C TYR A 91 -12.87 -19.00 7.78
N ILE A 92 -13.48 -18.00 7.13
CA ILE A 92 -12.91 -16.66 7.03
C ILE A 92 -12.92 -15.92 8.35
N ASP A 93 -13.99 -16.05 9.11
CA ASP A 93 -14.09 -15.41 10.43
C ASP A 93 -12.94 -15.85 11.35
N LYS A 94 -12.51 -17.11 11.24
CA LYS A 94 -11.36 -17.65 12.01
C LYS A 94 -10.03 -17.07 11.56
N LEU A 95 -9.87 -16.81 10.25
CA LEU A 95 -8.65 -16.18 9.72
C LEU A 95 -8.58 -14.68 10.03
N MET A 96 -9.73 -14.00 9.98
CA MET A 96 -9.85 -12.58 10.28
C MET A 96 -9.77 -12.29 11.79
N ALA A 97 -9.99 -13.29 12.66
CA ALA A 97 -9.84 -13.15 14.11
C ALA A 97 -8.37 -12.95 14.56
N PHE A 98 -7.39 -13.27 13.72
CA PHE A 98 -5.98 -13.05 14.05
C PHE A 98 -5.64 -11.55 13.95
N GLN A 99 -5.26 -10.95 15.07
CA GLN A 99 -4.95 -9.52 15.18
C GLN A 99 -3.88 -9.00 14.20
N ALA A 100 -3.01 -9.89 13.70
CA ALA A 100 -1.94 -9.55 12.78
C ALA A 100 -2.30 -9.72 11.29
N ILE A 101 -3.44 -10.34 10.97
CA ILE A 101 -3.80 -10.68 9.59
C ILE A 101 -4.93 -9.77 9.12
N GLY A 102 -4.67 -8.99 8.08
CA GLY A 102 -5.64 -8.08 7.48
C GLY A 102 -6.39 -8.69 6.29
N LEU A 103 -7.50 -8.04 5.91
CA LEU A 103 -8.36 -8.45 4.80
C LEU A 103 -7.60 -8.72 3.50
N VAL A 104 -6.67 -7.83 3.12
CA VAL A 104 -5.87 -7.95 1.89
C VAL A 104 -4.97 -9.18 1.91
N THR A 105 -4.45 -9.54 3.08
CA THR A 105 -3.59 -10.71 3.24
C THR A 105 -4.42 -12.00 3.15
N VAL A 106 -5.60 -12.03 3.79
CA VAL A 106 -6.50 -13.19 3.71
C VAL A 106 -7.02 -13.38 2.29
N SER A 107 -7.43 -12.30 1.61
CA SER A 107 -7.92 -12.35 0.23
C SER A 107 -6.84 -12.84 -0.73
N GLY A 108 -5.61 -12.32 -0.61
CA GLY A 108 -4.47 -12.76 -1.40
C GLY A 108 -4.14 -14.24 -1.17
N PHE A 109 -4.11 -14.67 0.11
CA PHE A 109 -3.87 -16.06 0.46
C PHE A 109 -4.91 -17.00 -0.17
N ILE A 110 -6.19 -16.65 -0.14
CA ILE A 110 -7.25 -17.49 -0.71
C ILE A 110 -7.27 -17.42 -2.24
N ALA A 111 -6.94 -16.27 -2.84
CA ALA A 111 -6.79 -16.18 -4.28
C ALA A 111 -5.68 -17.11 -4.79
N GLU A 112 -4.60 -17.29 -4.02
CA GLU A 112 -3.48 -18.15 -4.39
C GLU A 112 -3.72 -19.63 -4.03
N VAL A 113 -4.22 -19.91 -2.82
CA VAL A 113 -4.44 -21.26 -2.27
C VAL A 113 -5.77 -21.85 -2.68
N GLY A 114 -6.76 -21.04 -3.04
CA GLY A 114 -8.14 -21.48 -3.20
C GLY A 114 -8.77 -21.92 -1.88
N GLY A 115 -9.80 -22.76 -1.98
CA GLY A 115 -10.55 -23.27 -0.82
C GLY A 115 -9.67 -24.05 0.16
N ILE A 116 -9.60 -23.62 1.42
CA ILE A 116 -8.74 -24.26 2.43
C ILE A 116 -9.31 -25.60 2.89
N GLY A 117 -10.63 -25.80 2.77
CA GLY A 117 -11.30 -27.06 3.10
C GLY A 117 -10.86 -28.27 2.28
N ARG A 118 -10.02 -28.10 1.25
CA ARG A 118 -9.40 -29.20 0.49
C ARG A 118 -8.15 -29.78 1.16
N PHE A 119 -7.69 -29.16 2.25
CA PHE A 119 -6.49 -29.57 2.97
C PHE A 119 -6.86 -30.04 4.37
N ASP A 120 -6.40 -31.24 4.73
CA ASP A 120 -6.60 -31.81 6.06
C ASP A 120 -5.49 -31.40 7.02
N ASN A 121 -4.32 -31.02 6.50
CA ASN A 121 -3.13 -30.73 7.31
C ASN A 121 -2.41 -29.44 6.82
N PRO A 122 -2.02 -28.52 7.71
CA PRO A 122 -1.26 -27.33 7.35
C PRO A 122 0.05 -27.61 6.60
N LYS A 123 0.68 -28.78 6.81
CA LYS A 123 1.85 -29.22 6.03
C LYS A 123 1.55 -29.38 4.54
N GLN A 124 0.34 -29.79 4.17
CA GLN A 124 -0.06 -29.91 2.76
C GLN A 124 -0.11 -28.55 2.08
N VAL A 125 -0.60 -27.52 2.81
CA VAL A 125 -0.59 -26.14 2.33
C VAL A 125 0.86 -25.69 2.11
N GLN A 126 1.74 -25.87 3.10
CA GLN A 126 3.17 -25.52 2.99
C GLN A 126 3.87 -26.24 1.82
N ASN A 127 3.62 -27.54 1.65
CA ASN A 127 4.15 -28.31 0.54
C ASN A 127 3.63 -27.82 -0.82
N TRP A 128 2.37 -27.38 -0.87
CA TRP A 128 1.75 -26.83 -2.09
C TRP A 128 2.43 -25.53 -2.54
N TRP A 129 2.73 -24.64 -1.58
CA TRP A 129 3.54 -23.44 -1.83
C TRP A 129 4.95 -23.78 -2.30
N GLY A 130 5.60 -24.75 -1.64
CA GLY A 130 6.93 -25.23 -2.03
C GLY A 130 6.97 -25.79 -3.45
N MET A 131 5.98 -26.60 -3.83
CA MET A 131 5.84 -27.14 -5.19
C MET A 131 5.57 -26.06 -6.24
N ARG A 132 4.77 -25.04 -5.91
CA ARG A 132 4.46 -23.94 -6.84
C ARG A 132 5.69 -23.08 -7.13
N LEU A 133 6.48 -22.78 -6.09
CA LEU A 133 7.79 -22.12 -6.25
C LEU A 133 8.75 -23.01 -7.06
N TRP A 134 8.79 -24.30 -6.79
CA TRP A 134 9.62 -25.27 -7.50
C TRP A 134 9.31 -25.38 -9.01
N GLY A 135 8.05 -25.18 -9.40
CA GLY A 135 7.65 -25.08 -10.82
C GLY A 135 8.05 -23.77 -11.51
N THR A 136 8.36 -22.73 -10.73
CA THR A 136 8.76 -21.40 -11.23
C THR A 136 10.28 -21.26 -11.33
N ILE A 137 11.02 -22.14 -10.65
CA ILE A 137 12.48 -22.22 -10.74
C ILE A 137 12.87 -22.84 -12.09
N PRO A 138 13.82 -22.23 -12.84
CA PRO A 138 14.32 -22.79 -14.10
C PRO A 138 14.79 -24.25 -13.94
N THR A 139 14.50 -25.09 -14.93
CA THR A 139 14.78 -26.53 -14.91
C THR A 139 16.25 -26.84 -14.60
N SER A 140 17.18 -26.00 -15.05
CA SER A 140 18.62 -26.11 -14.79
C SER A 140 19.03 -25.98 -13.32
N ILE A 141 18.27 -25.23 -12.51
CA ILE A 141 18.47 -25.11 -11.06
C ILE A 141 17.77 -26.27 -10.35
N ARG A 142 16.61 -26.69 -10.86
CA ARG A 142 15.82 -27.82 -10.36
C ARG A 142 16.60 -29.14 -10.41
N GLU A 143 17.32 -29.38 -11.51
CA GLU A 143 18.19 -30.55 -11.68
C GLU A 143 19.39 -30.55 -10.72
N LYS A 144 19.98 -29.38 -10.45
CA LYS A 144 21.10 -29.23 -9.49
C LYS A 144 20.70 -29.46 -8.03
N VAL A 145 19.45 -29.18 -7.67
CA VAL A 145 18.93 -29.42 -6.31
C VAL A 145 18.36 -30.84 -6.17
N GLY A 146 17.80 -31.41 -7.23
CA GLY A 146 17.36 -32.81 -7.27
C GLY A 146 18.49 -33.82 -7.07
N SER A 147 19.71 -33.53 -7.52
CA SER A 147 20.88 -34.40 -7.27
C SER A 147 21.39 -34.36 -5.83
N ALA A 148 21.02 -33.35 -5.03
CA ALA A 148 21.42 -33.23 -3.63
C ALA A 148 20.50 -33.99 -2.65
N THR A 149 19.34 -34.49 -3.09
CA THR A 149 18.35 -35.18 -2.23
C THR A 149 18.32 -36.70 -2.39
N VAL A 150 19.11 -37.29 -3.31
CA VAL A 150 19.23 -38.76 -3.48
C VAL A 150 20.32 -39.36 -2.57
N GLY A 151 21.07 -38.54 -1.83
CA GLY A 151 22.17 -38.99 -0.96
C GLY A 151 21.80 -39.20 0.53
N GLY A 152 20.57 -39.64 0.84
CA GLY A 152 20.16 -39.77 2.24
C GLY A 152 18.86 -40.53 2.44
N ASN A 153 18.90 -41.85 2.23
CA ASN A 153 18.18 -42.85 3.03
C ASN A 153 18.67 -44.23 2.60
N ALA A 154 19.46 -44.85 3.49
CA ALA A 154 19.54 -46.31 3.61
C ALA A 154 18.30 -46.81 4.35
#